data_AF-A0A949G9F8-F1
#
_entry.id   AF-A0A949G9F8-F1
#
_cell.length_a   1.000
_cell.length_b   1.000
_cell.length_c   1.000
_cell.angle_alpha   90.00
_cell.angle_beta   90.00
_cell.angle_gamma   90.00
#
_symmetry.space_group_name_H-M   'P 1'
#
loop_
_entity.id
_entity.type
_entity.pdbx_description
1 polymer ?
#
loop_
_entity_poly.entity_id
_entity_poly.type
_entity_poly.pdbx_seq_one_letter_code
_entity_poly.pdbx_strand_id
1 'polypeptide(L)'
;MSHFFTAVIIPPTGDPEKHVNKLLAAHEEDENGGHWDWFQIGGRWTGVLADYDPATDPRNTEICSQCGGTGIRTDRPEMVSKVIEGVDSFGEERVNHPRLGQTGWCNGCDGRGTRSVWPTNFQRYPGDVMQISKLPKQPTPHALVTPDGRWQEIGEMGWFGAMNQTESEGDWAEVIRATLEKYQDHRIVVVDCHI
;
A
#
# COMPACT_ATOMS: atom_id res chain seq x y z
N MET A 1 3.07 -6.34 -15.13
CA MET A 1 3.87 -5.53 -14.19
C MET A 1 3.00 -4.49 -13.51
N SER A 2 2.07 -4.99 -12.71
CA SER A 2 1.13 -4.29 -11.86
C SER A 2 1.34 -4.81 -10.44
N HIS A 3 1.26 -3.91 -9.46
CA HIS A 3 1.25 -4.31 -8.06
C HIS A 3 -0.18 -4.32 -7.54
N PHE A 4 -0.48 -5.21 -6.60
CA PHE A 4 -1.78 -5.24 -5.92
C PHE A 4 -1.68 -5.69 -4.46
N PHE A 5 -2.70 -5.32 -3.68
CA PHE A 5 -2.82 -5.70 -2.28
C PHE A 5 -3.38 -7.11 -2.15
N THR A 6 -2.60 -8.03 -1.59
CA THR A 6 -3.07 -9.32 -1.09
C THR A 6 -3.11 -9.30 0.44
N ALA A 7 -4.25 -9.68 1.01
CA ALA A 7 -4.34 -9.96 2.44
C ALA A 7 -4.09 -11.45 2.71
N VAL A 8 -3.21 -11.77 3.63
CA VAL A 8 -2.91 -13.18 3.99
C VAL A 8 -3.32 -13.41 5.44
N ILE A 9 -4.23 -14.36 5.67
CA ILE A 9 -4.65 -14.75 7.02
C ILE A 9 -3.72 -15.86 7.52
N ILE A 10 -3.05 -15.60 8.64
CA ILE A 10 -2.07 -16.49 9.26
C ILE A 10 -2.53 -16.90 10.67
N PRO A 11 -2.02 -18.02 11.21
CA PRO A 11 -2.31 -18.43 12.59
C PRO A 11 -2.03 -17.34 13.64
N PRO A 12 -2.68 -17.43 14.83
CA PRO A 12 -2.54 -16.43 15.90
C PRO A 12 -1.10 -16.25 16.38
N THR A 13 -0.27 -17.29 16.25
CA THR A 13 1.12 -17.33 16.72
C THR A 13 2.09 -17.74 15.62
N GLY A 14 3.38 -17.53 15.88
CA GLY A 14 4.46 -17.80 14.93
C GLY A 14 4.87 -16.58 14.11
N ASP A 15 5.94 -16.77 13.35
CA ASP A 15 6.57 -15.75 12.51
C ASP A 15 5.71 -15.45 11.27
N PRO A 16 5.21 -14.21 11.09
CA PRO A 16 4.41 -13.84 9.93
C PRO A 16 5.11 -14.12 8.61
N GLU A 17 6.42 -13.88 8.52
CA GLU A 17 7.15 -14.04 7.26
C GLU A 17 7.19 -15.50 6.82
N LYS A 18 7.39 -16.43 7.76
CA LYS A 18 7.34 -17.88 7.46
C LYS A 18 5.95 -18.34 7.02
N HIS A 19 4.89 -17.83 7.65
CA HIS A 19 3.53 -18.19 7.27
C HIS A 19 3.15 -17.64 5.91
N VAL A 20 3.48 -16.38 5.62
CA VAL A 20 3.22 -15.75 4.32
C VAL A 20 3.99 -16.46 3.22
N ASN A 21 5.29 -16.70 3.38
CA ASN A 21 6.09 -17.45 2.40
C ASN A 21 5.47 -18.83 2.11
N LYS A 22 5.07 -19.56 3.16
CA LYS A 22 4.45 -20.88 2.99
C LYS A 22 3.12 -20.82 2.24
N LEU A 23 2.25 -19.87 2.58
CA LEU A 23 0.91 -19.77 1.99
C LEU A 23 0.94 -19.27 0.55
N LEU A 24 1.87 -18.37 0.22
CA LEU A 24 1.99 -17.80 -1.11
C LEU A 24 2.72 -18.70 -2.09
N ALA A 25 3.65 -19.55 -1.64
CA ALA A 25 4.45 -20.43 -2.51
C ALA A 25 3.61 -21.33 -3.44
N ALA A 26 2.37 -21.66 -3.09
CA ALA A 26 1.48 -22.46 -3.95
C ALA A 26 0.86 -21.66 -5.12
N HIS A 27 1.05 -20.35 -5.14
CA HIS A 27 0.41 -19.39 -6.07
C HIS A 27 1.43 -18.59 -6.90
N GLU A 28 2.71 -18.94 -6.78
CA GLU A 28 3.81 -18.36 -7.57
C GLU A 28 3.60 -18.65 -9.06
N GLU A 29 3.90 -17.68 -9.92
CA GLU A 29 3.86 -17.83 -11.37
C GLU A 29 4.89 -18.88 -11.83
N ASP A 30 4.38 -19.88 -12.54
CA ASP A 30 5.19 -20.85 -13.26
C ASP A 30 4.80 -20.92 -14.75
N GLU A 31 5.28 -21.95 -15.46
CA GLU A 31 4.99 -22.16 -16.89
C GLU A 31 3.49 -22.34 -17.21
N ASN A 32 2.66 -22.63 -16.19
CA ASN A 32 1.21 -22.80 -16.29
C ASN A 32 0.44 -21.55 -15.82
N GLY A 33 1.14 -20.46 -15.48
CA GLY A 33 0.61 -19.23 -14.92
C GLY A 33 0.74 -19.17 -13.40
N GLY A 34 0.17 -18.13 -12.80
CA GLY A 34 0.09 -17.97 -11.35
C GLY A 34 -0.46 -16.59 -10.99
N HIS A 35 -0.47 -16.28 -9.70
CA HIS A 35 -1.04 -15.02 -9.20
C HIS A 35 0.03 -13.97 -8.90
N TRP A 36 1.31 -14.34 -8.81
CA TRP A 36 2.39 -13.40 -8.54
C TRP A 36 3.76 -13.91 -9.01
N ASP A 37 4.67 -13.02 -9.41
CA ASP A 37 6.09 -13.30 -9.72
C ASP A 37 7.08 -12.78 -8.65
N TRP A 38 6.60 -11.87 -7.79
CA TRP A 38 7.31 -11.36 -6.63
C TRP A 38 6.32 -10.82 -5.57
N PHE A 39 6.71 -10.85 -4.29
CA PHE A 39 5.94 -10.19 -3.23
C PHE A 39 6.81 -9.67 -2.09
N GLN A 40 6.22 -8.80 -1.26
CA GLN A 40 6.72 -8.49 0.07
C GLN A 40 5.59 -8.13 1.04
N ILE A 41 5.78 -8.36 2.34
CA ILE A 41 4.85 -7.83 3.36
C ILE A 41 4.87 -6.27 3.32
N GLY A 42 3.75 -5.60 3.60
CA GLY A 42 3.66 -4.13 3.57
C GLY A 42 3.82 -3.55 2.15
N GLY A 43 4.90 -2.81 1.89
CA GLY A 43 5.17 -2.19 0.60
C GLY A 43 4.22 -1.01 0.30
N ARG A 44 3.66 -0.97 -0.92
CA ARG A 44 2.71 0.08 -1.34
C ARG A 44 1.47 0.20 -0.46
N TRP A 45 1.10 -0.88 0.22
CA TRP A 45 -0.07 -0.93 1.12
C TRP A 45 0.29 -0.87 2.59
N THR A 46 1.55 -0.56 2.93
CA THR A 46 1.97 -0.33 4.32
C THR A 46 1.01 0.65 5.00
N GLY A 47 0.46 0.26 6.16
CA GLY A 47 -0.47 1.09 6.92
C GLY A 47 -1.95 0.95 6.54
N VAL A 48 -2.32 0.19 5.51
CA VAL A 48 -3.73 0.08 5.05
C VAL A 48 -4.70 -0.44 6.13
N LEU A 49 -4.20 -1.24 7.07
CA LEU A 49 -4.97 -1.77 8.22
C LEU A 49 -5.06 -0.79 9.40
N ALA A 50 -4.39 0.36 9.33
CA ALA A 50 -4.29 1.33 10.40
C ALA A 50 -4.56 2.76 9.88
N ASP A 51 -4.58 3.72 10.80
CA ASP A 51 -4.54 5.15 10.47
C ASP A 51 -3.08 5.61 10.46
N TYR A 52 -2.32 5.15 9.46
CA TYR A 52 -0.89 5.43 9.31
C TYR A 52 -0.56 5.70 7.85
N ASP A 53 -0.02 6.89 7.56
CA ASP A 53 0.51 7.26 6.24
C ASP A 53 2.04 7.07 6.22
N PRO A 54 2.57 6.01 5.58
CA PRO A 54 3.99 5.76 5.52
C PRO A 54 4.78 6.81 4.74
N ALA A 55 4.17 7.59 3.85
CA ALA A 55 4.85 8.62 3.06
C ALA A 55 5.22 9.85 3.89
N THR A 56 4.59 10.01 5.06
CA THR A 56 4.87 11.10 6.01
C THR A 56 5.86 10.70 7.12
N ASP A 57 6.16 9.41 7.25
CA ASP A 57 7.07 8.92 8.29
C ASP A 57 8.53 9.32 7.97
N PRO A 58 9.25 10.00 8.89
CA PRO A 58 10.64 10.38 8.67
C PRO A 58 11.58 9.22 8.34
N ARG A 59 11.29 8.00 8.80
CA ARG A 59 12.05 6.78 8.49
C ARG A 59 11.93 6.35 7.03
N ASN A 60 10.89 6.82 6.36
CA ASN A 60 10.61 6.61 4.95
C ASN A 60 10.95 7.86 4.11
N THR A 61 11.82 8.73 4.61
CA THR A 61 12.26 9.91 3.85
C THR A 61 13.73 9.82 3.46
N GLU A 62 14.05 10.40 2.31
CA GLU A 62 15.41 10.56 1.81
C GLU A 62 15.66 12.01 1.38
N ILE A 63 16.95 12.38 1.32
CA ILE A 63 17.38 13.64 0.76
C ILE A 63 16.95 13.70 -0.71
N CYS A 64 16.26 14.78 -1.10
CA CYS A 64 15.86 14.96 -2.48
C CYS A 64 17.10 15.17 -3.36
N SER A 65 17.37 14.18 -4.22
CA SER A 65 18.51 14.21 -5.14
C SER A 65 18.45 15.36 -6.13
N GLN A 66 17.26 15.84 -6.49
CA GLN A 66 17.10 16.94 -7.45
C GLN A 66 17.62 18.28 -6.93
N CYS A 67 17.47 18.55 -5.63
CA CYS A 67 17.91 19.80 -5.01
C CYS A 67 19.05 19.62 -4.00
N GLY A 68 19.55 18.38 -3.83
CA GLY A 68 20.58 18.06 -2.85
C GLY A 68 20.19 18.39 -1.40
N GLY A 69 18.90 18.29 -1.06
CA GLY A 69 18.41 18.59 0.29
C GLY A 69 18.03 20.05 0.53
N THR A 70 18.34 20.96 -0.40
CA THR A 70 18.10 22.39 -0.18
C THR A 70 16.62 22.77 -0.27
N GLY A 71 15.81 22.00 -1.00
CA GLY A 71 14.45 22.37 -1.36
C GLY A 71 14.38 23.45 -2.46
N ILE A 72 15.51 23.83 -3.04
CA ILE A 72 15.62 24.88 -4.06
C ILE A 72 16.35 24.32 -5.29
N ARG A 73 15.90 24.69 -6.49
CA ARG A 73 16.49 24.34 -7.79
C ARG A 73 17.07 25.60 -8.42
N THR A 74 18.39 25.68 -8.46
CA THR A 74 19.15 26.74 -9.15
C THR A 74 19.75 26.25 -10.47
N ASP A 75 19.72 24.94 -10.71
CA ASP A 75 20.21 24.27 -11.92
C ASP A 75 19.28 24.44 -13.12
N ARG A 76 18.08 25.01 -12.90
CA ARG A 76 17.03 25.18 -13.91
C ARG A 76 16.49 26.60 -13.94
N PRO A 77 16.70 27.38 -15.03
CA PRO A 77 16.29 28.78 -15.11
C PRO A 77 14.79 29.01 -14.85
N GLU A 78 13.93 28.09 -15.28
CA GLU A 78 12.48 28.17 -15.11
C GLU A 78 12.04 28.08 -13.65
N MET A 79 12.86 27.45 -12.80
CA MET A 79 12.54 27.27 -11.38
C MET A 79 12.94 28.49 -10.57
N VAL A 80 14.03 29.16 -10.93
CA VAL A 80 14.61 30.31 -10.19
C VAL A 80 13.59 31.43 -9.96
N SER A 81 12.71 31.70 -10.93
CA SER A 81 11.67 32.73 -10.83
C SER A 81 10.32 32.20 -10.36
N LYS A 82 10.12 30.88 -10.29
CA LYS A 82 8.83 30.28 -9.94
C LYS A 82 8.60 30.34 -8.44
N VAL A 83 7.51 30.99 -8.02
CA VAL A 83 7.09 31.11 -6.63
C VAL A 83 6.29 29.87 -6.20
N ILE A 84 6.37 29.48 -4.92
CA ILE A 84 5.34 28.61 -4.33
C ILE A 84 4.10 29.45 -4.06
N GLU A 85 3.08 29.18 -4.85
CA GLU A 85 1.76 29.77 -4.66
C GLU A 85 1.08 29.14 -3.44
N GLY A 86 0.14 29.89 -2.84
CA GLY A 86 -0.68 29.39 -1.74
C GLY A 86 -1.72 28.36 -2.16
N VAL A 87 -1.65 27.88 -3.39
CA VAL A 87 -2.47 26.82 -3.97
C VAL A 87 -1.58 25.89 -4.78
N ASP A 88 -1.98 24.64 -4.90
CA ASP A 88 -1.20 23.66 -5.65
C ASP A 88 -1.79 23.26 -6.98
N SER A 89 -1.15 22.30 -7.65
CA SER A 89 -1.59 21.81 -8.96
C SER A 89 -2.98 21.19 -8.96
N PHE A 90 -3.54 20.86 -7.79
CA PHE A 90 -4.89 20.32 -7.61
C PHE A 90 -5.87 21.37 -7.05
N GLY A 91 -5.40 22.59 -6.81
CA GLY A 91 -6.20 23.69 -6.26
C GLY A 91 -6.33 23.68 -4.73
N GLU A 92 -5.56 22.85 -4.02
CA GLU A 92 -5.60 22.81 -2.55
C GLU A 92 -4.81 23.95 -1.93
N GLU A 93 -5.36 24.56 -0.87
CA GLU A 93 -4.69 25.65 -0.14
C GLU A 93 -3.44 25.18 0.61
N ARG A 94 -2.35 25.91 0.43
CA ARG A 94 -1.00 25.64 0.95
C ARG A 94 -0.50 26.73 1.90
N VAL A 95 -1.41 27.32 2.68
CA VAL A 95 -1.10 28.42 3.61
C VAL A 95 -0.02 28.08 4.65
N ASN A 96 0.16 26.78 4.97
CA ASN A 96 1.17 26.30 5.91
C ASN A 96 2.43 25.73 5.23
N HIS A 97 2.62 25.97 3.93
CA HIS A 97 3.78 25.45 3.22
C HIS A 97 5.07 26.13 3.74
N PRO A 98 6.13 25.37 4.10
CA PRO A 98 7.36 25.92 4.70
C PRO A 98 8.11 26.93 3.82
N ARG A 99 7.74 26.98 2.53
CA ARG A 99 8.33 27.87 1.53
C ARG A 99 7.30 28.73 0.79
N LEU A 100 6.12 28.94 1.36
CA LEU A 100 5.10 29.80 0.78
C LEU A 100 5.69 31.17 0.42
N GLY A 101 5.44 31.64 -0.81
CA GLY A 101 5.94 32.94 -1.30
C GLY A 101 7.43 32.98 -1.69
N GLN A 102 8.17 31.88 -1.56
CA GLN A 102 9.58 31.80 -1.99
C GLN A 102 9.69 31.36 -3.45
N THR A 103 10.70 31.86 -4.16
CA THR A 103 11.03 31.42 -5.52
C THR A 103 12.01 30.24 -5.52
N GLY A 104 12.23 29.60 -6.68
CA GLY A 104 13.28 28.61 -6.82
C GLY A 104 12.91 27.24 -6.28
N TRP A 105 11.67 26.99 -5.87
CA TRP A 105 11.33 25.76 -5.15
C TRP A 105 11.54 24.49 -5.97
N CYS A 106 11.95 23.42 -5.31
CA CYS A 106 12.13 22.12 -5.95
C CYS A 106 10.79 21.38 -6.09
N ASN A 107 10.33 21.17 -7.33
CA ASN A 107 9.12 20.41 -7.61
C ASN A 107 9.19 18.94 -7.20
N GLY A 108 10.37 18.31 -7.24
CA GLY A 108 10.54 16.90 -6.88
C GLY A 108 10.38 16.58 -5.38
N CYS A 109 10.41 17.59 -4.51
CA CYS A 109 10.20 17.43 -3.07
C CYS A 109 9.27 18.49 -2.49
N ASP A 110 8.57 19.22 -3.37
CA ASP A 110 7.71 20.33 -2.99
C ASP A 110 8.43 21.35 -2.08
N GLY A 111 9.67 21.68 -2.41
CA GLY A 111 10.48 22.59 -1.62
C GLY A 111 10.91 22.12 -0.21
N ARG A 112 10.52 20.92 0.24
CA ARG A 112 10.86 20.43 1.59
C ARG A 112 12.32 20.01 1.77
N GLY A 113 13.05 19.77 0.67
CA GLY A 113 14.43 19.27 0.69
C GLY A 113 14.51 17.75 0.87
N THR A 114 13.53 17.13 1.50
CA THR A 114 13.37 15.67 1.59
C THR A 114 12.15 15.21 0.83
N ARG A 115 12.14 13.94 0.42
CA ARG A 115 11.00 13.28 -0.22
C ARG A 115 10.79 11.91 0.40
N SER A 116 9.58 11.38 0.27
CA SER A 116 9.29 9.98 0.55
C SER A 116 10.16 9.08 -0.34
N VAL A 117 10.69 8.00 0.23
CA VAL A 117 11.29 6.91 -0.56
C VAL A 117 10.20 6.23 -1.39
N TRP A 118 10.62 5.42 -2.37
CA TRP A 118 9.68 4.59 -3.12
C TRP A 118 8.90 3.66 -2.19
N PRO A 119 7.58 3.45 -2.40
CA PRO A 119 6.77 2.69 -1.45
C PRO A 119 7.23 1.25 -1.21
N THR A 120 7.92 0.63 -2.17
CA THR A 120 8.54 -0.68 -2.00
C THR A 120 9.67 -0.69 -0.96
N ASN A 121 10.26 0.47 -0.69
CA ASN A 121 11.32 0.66 0.30
C ASN A 121 10.79 1.24 1.62
N PHE A 122 9.48 1.32 1.81
CA PHE A 122 8.93 1.68 3.12
C PHE A 122 9.40 0.69 4.18
N GLN A 123 9.79 1.25 5.32
CA GLN A 123 10.17 0.47 6.49
C GLN A 123 9.00 -0.39 6.94
N ARG A 124 9.34 -1.59 7.44
CA ARG A 124 8.36 -2.51 8.04
C ARG A 124 7.53 -1.78 9.10
N TYR A 125 6.21 -1.87 8.97
CA TYR A 125 5.29 -1.32 9.94
C TYR A 125 4.59 -2.45 10.70
N PRO A 126 4.67 -2.52 12.04
CA PRO A 126 4.02 -3.57 12.80
C PRO A 126 2.51 -3.66 12.58
N GLY A 127 1.85 -2.56 12.23
CA GLY A 127 0.41 -2.53 11.93
C GLY A 127 0.04 -3.22 10.61
N ASP A 128 1.01 -3.61 9.78
CA ASP A 128 0.77 -4.47 8.61
C ASP A 128 0.46 -5.93 9.00
N VAL A 129 0.64 -6.28 10.27
CA VAL A 129 0.26 -7.57 10.84
C VAL A 129 -0.66 -7.31 12.02
N MET A 130 -1.95 -7.58 11.87
CA MET A 130 -2.95 -7.27 12.89
C MET A 130 -3.81 -8.48 13.24
N GLN A 131 -4.20 -8.61 14.51
CA GLN A 131 -5.24 -9.57 14.88
C GLN A 131 -6.58 -9.16 14.26
N ILE A 132 -7.28 -10.08 13.62
CA ILE A 132 -8.49 -9.77 12.83
C ILE A 132 -9.58 -9.10 13.69
N SER A 133 -9.77 -9.58 14.92
CA SER A 133 -10.71 -8.98 15.89
C SER A 133 -10.35 -7.57 16.36
N LYS A 134 -9.18 -7.04 15.99
CA LYS A 134 -8.71 -5.69 16.36
C LYS A 134 -8.66 -4.74 15.17
N LEU A 135 -9.12 -5.16 13.99
CA LEU A 135 -9.14 -4.32 12.80
C LEU A 135 -10.02 -3.08 13.05
N PRO A 136 -9.51 -1.87 12.82
CA PRO A 136 -10.29 -0.65 12.98
C PRO A 136 -11.33 -0.49 11.86
N LYS A 137 -11.08 -1.10 10.70
CA LYS A 137 -11.96 -1.15 9.54
C LYS A 137 -11.69 -2.42 8.73
N GLN A 138 -12.68 -2.84 7.97
CA GLN A 138 -12.52 -3.93 7.01
C GLN A 138 -11.57 -3.50 5.88
N PRO A 139 -10.53 -4.28 5.55
CA PRO A 139 -9.68 -4.02 4.39
C PRO A 139 -10.38 -4.42 3.08
N THR A 140 -9.93 -3.83 1.99
CA THR A 140 -10.41 -4.13 0.63
C THR A 140 -9.23 -4.58 -0.24
N PRO A 141 -8.67 -5.78 0.02
CA PRO A 141 -7.57 -6.29 -0.80
C PRO A 141 -8.09 -6.70 -2.17
N HIS A 142 -7.19 -6.78 -3.16
CA HIS A 142 -7.51 -7.38 -4.46
C HIS A 142 -7.68 -8.90 -4.33
N ALA A 143 -6.86 -9.52 -3.47
CA ALA A 143 -6.91 -10.95 -3.18
C ALA A 143 -6.80 -11.26 -1.68
N LEU A 144 -7.37 -12.38 -1.24
CA LEU A 144 -7.35 -12.88 0.12
C LEU A 144 -6.89 -14.34 0.14
N VAL A 145 -5.86 -14.64 0.94
CA VAL A 145 -5.38 -16.02 1.15
C VAL A 145 -5.76 -16.49 2.55
N THR A 146 -6.47 -17.60 2.63
CA THR A 146 -6.93 -18.18 3.92
C THR A 146 -5.89 -19.12 4.54
N PRO A 147 -6.01 -19.48 5.84
CA PRO A 147 -5.01 -20.32 6.52
C PRO A 147 -4.85 -21.74 5.96
N ASP A 148 -5.84 -22.22 5.21
CA ASP A 148 -5.82 -23.49 4.48
C ASP A 148 -5.18 -23.39 3.09
N GLY A 149 -4.67 -22.21 2.72
CA GLY A 149 -3.93 -21.98 1.48
C GLY A 149 -4.79 -21.61 0.26
N ARG A 150 -6.11 -21.44 0.42
CA ARG A 150 -6.97 -21.02 -0.71
C ARG A 150 -6.76 -19.56 -1.06
N TRP A 151 -6.55 -19.29 -2.35
CA TRP A 151 -6.59 -17.95 -2.95
C TRP A 151 -8.04 -17.60 -3.31
N GLN A 152 -8.41 -16.34 -3.07
CA GLN A 152 -9.70 -15.76 -3.46
C GLN A 152 -9.41 -14.36 -3.99
N GLU A 153 -9.85 -14.00 -5.18
CA GLU A 153 -9.65 -12.67 -5.75
C GLU A 153 -10.94 -12.08 -6.32
N ILE A 154 -10.97 -10.76 -6.40
CA ILE A 154 -12.07 -10.06 -7.06
C ILE A 154 -12.13 -10.48 -8.54
N GLY A 155 -13.30 -10.90 -9.02
CA GLY A 155 -13.49 -11.42 -10.38
C GLY A 155 -13.41 -12.94 -10.53
N GLU A 156 -12.95 -13.68 -9.52
CA GLU A 156 -12.95 -15.15 -9.54
C GLU A 156 -14.22 -15.71 -8.84
N MET A 157 -15.17 -16.24 -9.61
CA MET A 157 -16.47 -16.75 -9.12
C MET A 157 -16.33 -17.94 -8.14
N GLY A 158 -17.10 -18.00 -7.04
CA GLY A 158 -17.15 -19.26 -6.26
C GLY A 158 -18.05 -19.47 -5.04
N TRP A 159 -18.73 -18.49 -4.41
CA TRP A 159 -19.41 -18.78 -3.12
C TRP A 159 -20.94 -19.03 -3.18
N PHE A 160 -21.66 -18.70 -4.27
CA PHE A 160 -23.13 -18.95 -4.34
C PHE A 160 -23.74 -19.32 -5.72
N GLY A 161 -23.01 -19.93 -6.65
CA GLY A 161 -23.62 -20.71 -7.74
C GLY A 161 -24.74 -20.03 -8.58
N ALA A 162 -24.80 -18.71 -8.63
CA ALA A 162 -25.77 -17.95 -9.41
C ALA A 162 -25.02 -16.87 -10.19
N MET A 163 -24.88 -17.11 -11.50
CA MET A 163 -24.40 -16.11 -12.45
C MET A 163 -25.41 -14.96 -12.47
N ASN A 164 -24.96 -13.74 -12.18
CA ASN A 164 -25.54 -12.55 -12.80
C ASN A 164 -24.43 -11.54 -13.07
N GLN A 165 -24.36 -11.15 -14.34
CA GLN A 165 -23.48 -10.13 -14.89
C GLN A 165 -23.75 -8.79 -14.19
N THR A 166 -22.85 -8.41 -13.29
CA THR A 166 -22.44 -7.06 -12.85
C THR A 166 -21.90 -7.22 -11.44
N GLU A 167 -20.62 -7.59 -11.33
CA GLU A 167 -19.96 -7.66 -10.04
C GLU A 167 -19.89 -6.25 -9.45
N SER A 168 -20.45 -6.09 -8.27
CA SER A 168 -20.32 -4.85 -7.51
C SER A 168 -19.19 -5.01 -6.48
N GLU A 169 -18.49 -3.93 -6.15
CA GLU A 169 -17.55 -3.90 -5.02
C GLU A 169 -18.20 -4.41 -3.70
N GLY A 170 -19.53 -4.36 -3.61
CA GLY A 170 -20.31 -4.86 -2.47
C GLY A 170 -20.25 -6.38 -2.29
N ASP A 171 -20.20 -7.16 -3.38
CA ASP A 171 -20.16 -8.62 -3.30
C ASP A 171 -18.81 -9.12 -2.76
N TRP A 172 -17.72 -8.47 -3.18
CA TRP A 172 -16.38 -8.78 -2.67
C TRP A 172 -16.21 -8.38 -1.21
N ALA A 173 -16.72 -7.20 -0.82
CA ALA A 173 -16.71 -6.77 0.57
C ALA A 173 -17.41 -7.79 1.48
N GLU A 174 -18.49 -8.40 1.02
CA GLU A 174 -19.19 -9.44 1.77
C GLU A 174 -18.37 -10.73 1.92
N VAL A 175 -17.69 -11.18 0.86
CA VAL A 175 -16.78 -12.34 0.92
C VAL A 175 -15.65 -12.10 1.92
N ILE A 176 -15.04 -10.91 1.90
CA ILE A 176 -14.02 -10.52 2.88
C ILE A 176 -14.61 -10.57 4.30
N ARG A 177 -15.74 -9.89 4.53
CA ARG A 177 -16.39 -9.84 5.84
C ARG A 177 -16.66 -11.24 6.40
N ALA A 178 -17.35 -12.08 5.62
CA ALA A 178 -17.72 -13.44 6.00
C ALA A 178 -16.50 -14.34 6.23
N THR A 179 -15.37 -14.08 5.55
CA THR A 179 -14.12 -14.80 5.77
C THR A 179 -13.46 -14.35 7.07
N LEU A 180 -13.35 -13.04 7.31
CA LEU A 180 -12.75 -12.50 8.53
C LEU A 180 -13.53 -12.92 9.79
N GLU A 181 -14.86 -13.03 9.72
CA GLU A 181 -15.70 -13.51 10.83
C GLU A 181 -15.33 -14.92 11.31
N LYS A 182 -14.83 -15.79 10.41
CA LYS A 182 -14.40 -17.16 10.75
C LYS A 182 -13.04 -17.21 11.43
N TYR A 183 -12.24 -16.15 11.29
CA TYR A 183 -10.83 -16.13 11.66
C TYR A 183 -10.49 -15.01 12.67
N GLN A 184 -11.42 -14.65 13.55
CA GLN A 184 -11.26 -13.53 14.51
C GLN A 184 -10.02 -13.65 15.42
N ASP A 185 -9.59 -14.87 15.74
CA ASP A 185 -8.39 -15.14 16.54
C ASP A 185 -7.08 -15.12 15.72
N HIS A 186 -7.18 -15.19 14.40
CA HIS A 186 -6.04 -15.19 13.50
C HIS A 186 -5.49 -13.77 13.30
N ARG A 187 -4.34 -13.69 12.64
CA ARG A 187 -3.77 -12.42 12.19
C ARG A 187 -3.96 -12.30 10.68
N ILE A 188 -4.12 -11.08 10.21
CA ILE A 188 -4.11 -10.70 8.81
C ILE A 188 -2.82 -9.94 8.53
N VAL A 189 -2.21 -10.22 7.37
CA VAL A 189 -0.96 -9.62 6.92
C VAL A 189 -1.19 -8.89 5.61
N VAL A 190 -0.68 -7.66 5.52
CA VAL A 190 -0.63 -6.89 4.28
C VAL A 190 0.51 -7.38 3.41
N VAL A 191 0.25 -7.71 2.15
CA VAL A 191 1.26 -8.13 1.17
C VAL A 191 1.09 -7.32 -0.12
N ASP A 192 2.20 -6.74 -0.59
CA ASP A 192 2.39 -6.14 -1.91
C ASP A 192 2.84 -7.25 -2.87
N CYS A 193 1.93 -7.75 -3.69
CA CYS A 193 2.20 -8.73 -4.74
C CYS A 193 2.41 -8.03 -6.08
N HIS A 194 3.22 -8.64 -6.94
CA HIS A 194 3.51 -8.19 -8.30
C HIS A 194 3.19 -9.31 -9.31
N ILE A 195 2.69 -8.91 -10.49
CA ILE A 195 2.43 -9.75 -11.68
C ILE A 195 2.58 -8.91 -12.96
#